data_AF-A0A4R5M6H4-F1
#
_entry.id   AF-A0A4R5M6H4-F1
#
_cell.length_a   1.000
_cell.length_b   1.000
_cell.length_c   1.000
_cell.angle_alpha   90.00
_cell.angle_beta   90.00
_cell.angle_gamma   90.00
#
_symmetry.space_group_name_H-M   'P 1'
#
loop_
_entity.id
_entity.type
_entity.pdbx_description
1 polymer ?
#
loop_
_entity_poly.entity_id
_entity_poly.type
_entity_poly.pdbx_seq_one_letter_code
_entity_poly.pdbx_strand_id
1 'polypeptide(L)'
;MTTIDELHLASAIGPATREQLRQWADEHDRMWDRKNCVRRIRFGVLLFAIAALVGAACMYRLHISRIGTWHGSHVDFGTLVVEGVAIGLFATATVDRMALSRSRPVNPYRPIDLTPADLEEQNTDFPGALAYLDAIHRQHWPIVPHDLDVLAMVRQQHQSSHGA
;
A
#
# COMPACT_ATOMS: atom_id res chain seq x y z
N MET A 1 21.21 -4.15 -0.80
CA MET A 1 19.85 -3.85 -0.30
C MET A 1 19.01 -3.81 -1.54
N THR A 2 18.22 -4.85 -1.80
CA THR A 2 17.50 -5.01 -3.06
C THR A 2 16.40 -3.99 -3.19
N THR A 3 16.28 -3.38 -4.37
CA THR A 3 15.21 -2.43 -4.71
C THR A 3 14.02 -3.17 -5.34
N ILE A 4 12.85 -2.54 -5.40
CA ILE A 4 11.68 -3.13 -6.10
C ILE A 4 12.04 -3.43 -7.56
N ASP A 5 12.78 -2.53 -8.22
CA ASP A 5 13.22 -2.72 -9.61
C ASP A 5 14.18 -3.91 -9.77
N GLU A 6 15.04 -4.17 -8.78
CA GLU A 6 15.91 -5.36 -8.79
C GLU A 6 15.14 -6.67 -8.58
N LEU A 7 14.04 -6.65 -7.80
CA LEU A 7 13.13 -7.81 -7.70
C LEU A 7 12.43 -8.09 -9.03
N HIS A 8 11.97 -7.04 -9.71
CA HIS A 8 11.37 -7.16 -11.04
C HIS A 8 12.38 -7.73 -12.05
N LEU A 9 13.63 -7.23 -12.04
CA LEU A 9 14.68 -7.72 -12.91
C LEU A 9 15.05 -9.19 -12.62
N ALA A 10 15.13 -9.57 -11.34
CA ALA A 10 15.42 -10.96 -10.94
C ALA A 10 14.30 -11.93 -11.34
N SER A 11 13.04 -11.49 -11.28
CA SER A 11 11.89 -12.27 -11.73
C SER A 11 11.82 -12.46 -13.25
N ALA A 12 12.47 -11.58 -14.02
CA ALA A 12 12.50 -11.65 -15.47
C ALA A 12 13.55 -12.62 -16.05
N ILE A 13 14.46 -13.16 -15.22
CA ILE A 13 15.62 -13.96 -15.67
C ILE A 13 15.31 -15.46 -15.81
N GLY A 14 14.10 -15.92 -15.48
CA GLY A 14 13.66 -17.29 -15.75
C GLY A 14 12.55 -17.78 -14.84
N PRO A 15 12.12 -19.05 -15.00
CA PRO A 15 11.10 -19.65 -14.14
C PRO A 15 11.52 -19.64 -12.67
N ALA A 16 10.81 -18.85 -11.87
CA ALA A 16 11.04 -18.79 -10.44
C ALA A 16 10.37 -19.97 -9.74
N THR A 17 11.13 -20.63 -8.85
CA THR A 17 10.58 -21.68 -7.98
C THR A 17 9.60 -21.10 -6.96
N ARG A 18 8.71 -21.92 -6.42
CA ARG A 18 7.72 -21.48 -5.40
C ARG A 18 8.39 -20.86 -4.18
N GLU A 19 9.51 -21.40 -3.76
CA GLU A 19 10.33 -20.88 -2.65
C GLU A 19 10.91 -19.50 -2.97
N GLN A 20 11.40 -19.28 -4.20
CA GLN A 20 11.91 -17.98 -4.64
C GLN A 20 10.78 -16.93 -4.70
N LEU A 21 9.61 -17.30 -5.22
CA LEU A 21 8.44 -16.42 -5.25
C LEU A 21 7.97 -16.02 -3.83
N ARG A 22 7.98 -16.96 -2.88
CA ARG A 22 7.71 -16.65 -1.47
C ARG A 22 8.74 -15.69 -0.88
N GLN A 23 10.02 -15.90 -1.15
CA GLN A 23 11.08 -14.99 -0.69
C GLN A 23 10.92 -13.59 -1.29
N TRP A 24 10.59 -13.48 -2.57
CA TRP A 24 10.32 -12.21 -3.23
C TRP A 24 9.05 -11.54 -2.70
N ALA A 25 8.00 -12.31 -2.43
CA ALA A 25 6.78 -11.80 -1.82
C ALA A 25 7.07 -11.22 -0.41
N ASP A 26 7.81 -11.96 0.42
CA ASP A 26 8.19 -11.50 1.76
C ASP A 26 9.08 -10.24 1.70
N GLU A 27 10.02 -10.20 0.76
CA GLU A 27 10.90 -9.03 0.60
C GLU A 27 10.15 -7.81 0.09
N HIS A 28 9.23 -8.00 -0.88
CA HIS A 28 8.32 -6.96 -1.34
C HIS A 28 7.47 -6.40 -0.19
N ASP A 29 6.91 -7.27 0.64
CA ASP A 29 6.14 -6.88 1.82
C ASP A 29 6.98 -6.08 2.82
N ARG A 30 8.20 -6.52 3.12
CA ARG A 30 9.14 -5.78 3.99
C ARG A 30 9.50 -4.41 3.43
N MET A 31 9.75 -4.31 2.12
CA MET A 31 10.05 -3.04 1.47
C MET A 31 8.86 -2.08 1.54
N TRP A 32 7.65 -2.59 1.32
CA TRP A 32 6.42 -1.82 1.44
C TRP A 32 6.21 -1.30 2.86
N ASP A 33 6.40 -2.16 3.87
CA ASP A 33 6.29 -1.79 5.27
C ASP A 33 7.33 -0.74 5.67
N ARG A 34 8.58 -0.87 5.22
CA ARG A 34 9.62 0.15 5.43
C ARG A 34 9.25 1.49 4.79
N LYS A 35 8.77 1.48 3.55
CA LYS A 35 8.36 2.70 2.83
C LYS A 35 7.21 3.40 3.56
N ASN A 36 6.24 2.64 4.05
CA ASN A 36 5.13 3.18 4.84
C ASN A 36 5.59 3.71 6.20
N CYS A 37 6.51 3.02 6.88
CA CYS A 37 7.09 3.49 8.13
C CYS A 37 7.80 4.84 7.95
N VAL A 38 8.65 4.97 6.94
CA VAL A 38 9.33 6.24 6.61
C VAL A 38 8.33 7.35 6.28
N ARG A 39 7.27 7.02 5.52
CA ARG A 39 6.19 7.96 5.22
C ARG A 39 5.51 8.45 6.49
N ARG A 40 5.15 7.55 7.41
CA ARG A 40 4.53 7.89 8.70
C ARG A 40 5.43 8.80 9.54
N ILE A 41 6.72 8.50 9.63
CA ILE A 41 7.69 9.33 10.36
C ILE A 41 7.71 10.75 9.77
N ARG A 42 7.80 10.89 8.44
CA ARG A 42 7.78 12.20 7.77
C ARG A 42 6.48 12.97 8.05
N PHE A 43 5.33 12.32 8.00
CA PHE A 43 4.05 12.95 8.33
C PHE A 43 4.00 13.39 9.80
N GLY A 44 4.48 12.56 10.73
CA GLY A 44 4.56 12.91 12.15
C GLY A 44 5.43 14.13 12.41
N VAL A 45 6.61 14.20 11.79
CA VAL A 45 7.52 15.36 11.88
C VAL A 45 6.87 16.62 11.30
N LEU A 46 6.19 16.51 10.15
CA LEU A 46 5.50 17.65 9.53
C LEU A 46 4.40 18.20 10.44
N LEU A 47 3.59 17.33 11.04
CA LEU A 47 2.53 17.75 11.96
C LEU A 47 3.09 18.38 13.24
N PHE A 48 4.18 17.83 13.76
CA PHE A 48 4.88 18.45 14.88
C PHE A 48 5.39 19.86 14.53
N ALA A 49 5.98 20.03 13.34
CA ALA A 49 6.44 21.33 12.86
C ALA A 49 5.27 22.34 12.70
N ILE A 50 4.13 21.89 12.17
CA ILE A 50 2.93 22.73 12.06
C ILE A 50 2.41 23.12 13.46
N ALA A 51 2.33 22.16 14.39
CA ALA A 51 1.88 22.43 15.77
C ALA A 51 2.83 23.43 16.47
N ALA A 52 4.14 23.27 16.30
CA ALA A 52 5.13 24.21 16.82
C ALA A 52 4.99 25.60 16.20
N LEU A 53 4.75 25.69 14.89
CA LEU A 53 4.54 26.96 14.18
C LEU A 53 3.27 27.67 14.65
N VAL A 54 2.16 26.93 14.82
CA VAL A 54 0.91 27.46 15.37
C VAL A 54 1.13 27.95 16.79
N GLY A 55 1.83 27.18 17.63
CA GLY A 55 2.21 27.58 18.98
C GLY A 55 3.02 28.88 18.99
N ALA A 56 4.04 29.00 18.14
CA ALA A 56 4.86 30.19 18.01
C ALA A 56 4.05 31.41 17.50
N ALA A 57 3.16 31.23 16.53
CA ALA A 57 2.29 32.29 16.01
C ALA A 57 1.27 32.78 17.05
N CYS A 58 0.72 31.87 17.85
CA CYS A 58 -0.15 32.20 18.98
C CYS A 58 0.62 32.97 20.06
N MET A 59 1.85 32.54 20.40
CA MET A 59 2.70 33.28 21.34
C MET A 59 3.04 34.68 20.81
N TYR A 60 3.35 34.81 19.52
CA TYR A 60 3.62 36.11 18.89
C TYR A 60 2.39 37.03 18.95
N ARG A 61 1.19 36.53 18.63
CA ARG A 61 -0.06 37.28 18.78
C ARG A 61 -0.36 37.65 20.24
N LEU A 62 -0.13 36.75 21.19
CA LEU A 62 -0.31 37.03 22.63
C LEU A 62 0.71 38.05 23.15
N HIS A 63 1.93 38.06 22.62
CA HIS A 63 2.94 39.06 22.95
C HIS A 63 2.58 40.44 22.39
N ILE A 64 1.96 40.51 21.21
CA ILE A 64 1.35 41.74 20.66
C ILE A 64 0.13 42.16 21.51
N SER A 65 -0.68 41.20 21.95
CA SER A 65 -1.90 41.43 22.75
C SER A 65 -1.59 41.84 24.20
N ARG A 66 -0.40 41.54 24.73
CA ARG A 66 0.03 41.98 26.06
C ARG A 66 0.26 43.49 26.20
N ILE A 67 0.23 44.25 25.10
CA ILE A 67 0.21 45.71 25.12
C ILE A 67 -1.23 46.24 25.38
N GLY A 68 -2.27 45.40 25.33
CA GLY A 68 -3.65 45.80 25.62
C GLY A 68 -4.50 44.68 26.22
N THR A 69 -4.64 44.69 27.53
CA THR A 69 -5.49 43.86 28.41
C THR A 69 -6.77 43.24 27.79
N TRP A 70 -7.07 41.97 28.10
CA TRP A 70 -8.45 41.60 28.51
C TRP A 70 -8.49 40.37 29.44
N HIS A 71 -9.28 40.55 30.51
CA HIS A 71 -9.73 39.63 31.56
C HIS A 71 -10.04 38.18 31.13
N GLY A 72 -9.60 37.23 31.95
CA GLY A 72 -10.50 36.18 32.45
C GLY A 72 -10.43 34.78 31.83
N SER A 73 -9.71 34.53 30.74
CA SER A 73 -9.47 33.15 30.28
C SER A 73 -7.99 32.82 30.31
N HIS A 74 -7.54 32.21 31.41
CA HIS A 74 -6.27 31.50 31.45
C HIS A 74 -6.42 30.22 30.60
N VAL A 75 -6.31 30.35 29.28
CA VAL A 75 -6.12 29.19 28.43
C VAL A 75 -4.67 28.78 28.63
N ASP A 76 -4.46 27.74 29.43
CA ASP A 76 -3.12 27.26 29.75
C ASP A 76 -2.48 26.71 28.47
N PHE A 77 -1.38 27.35 28.06
CA PHE A 77 -0.72 27.08 26.78
C PHE A 77 -0.25 25.62 26.71
N GLY A 78 0.12 25.04 27.86
CA GLY A 78 0.46 23.61 27.96
C GLY A 78 -0.70 22.72 27.51
N THR A 79 -1.93 23.06 27.86
CA THR A 79 -3.14 22.30 27.50
C THR A 79 -3.42 22.37 26.01
N LEU A 80 -3.30 23.55 25.38
CA LEU A 80 -3.48 23.70 23.93
C LEU A 80 -2.44 22.91 23.11
N VAL A 81 -1.18 22.89 23.56
CA VAL A 81 -0.12 22.12 22.90
C VAL A 81 -0.37 20.62 23.06
N VAL A 82 -0.74 20.17 24.27
CA VAL A 82 -1.03 18.76 24.53
C VAL A 82 -2.27 18.29 23.74
N GLU A 83 -3.33 19.09 23.70
CA GLU A 83 -4.53 18.80 22.90
C GLU A 83 -4.22 18.79 21.40
N GLY A 84 -3.44 19.76 20.91
CA GLY A 84 -3.03 19.80 19.51
C GLY A 84 -2.19 18.58 19.11
N VAL A 85 -1.27 18.15 19.98
CA VAL A 85 -0.46 16.93 19.80
C VAL A 85 -1.36 15.68 19.87
N ALA A 86 -2.30 15.61 20.81
CA ALA A 86 -3.21 14.49 20.95
C ALA A 86 -4.14 14.36 19.74
N ILE A 87 -4.71 15.46 19.25
CA ILE A 87 -5.54 15.52 18.05
C ILE A 87 -4.71 15.16 16.81
N GLY A 88 -3.48 15.66 16.70
CA GLY A 88 -2.56 15.32 15.60
C GLY A 88 -2.16 13.84 15.58
N LEU A 89 -1.87 13.26 16.74
CA LEU A 89 -1.61 11.82 16.89
C LEU A 89 -2.85 10.98 16.59
N PHE A 90 -4.02 11.41 17.05
CA PHE A 90 -5.27 10.71 16.79
C PHE A 90 -5.65 10.76 15.31
N ALA A 91 -5.51 11.93 14.67
CA ALA A 91 -5.77 12.14 13.24
C ALA A 91 -4.80 11.34 12.37
N THR A 92 -3.51 11.29 12.72
CA THR A 92 -2.55 10.43 11.99
C THR A 92 -2.85 8.97 12.17
N ALA A 93 -3.14 8.50 13.38
CA ALA A 93 -3.47 7.11 13.63
C ALA A 93 -4.75 6.68 12.88
N THR A 94 -5.77 7.53 12.82
CA THR A 94 -7.00 7.25 12.08
C THR A 94 -6.81 7.30 10.57
N VAL A 95 -6.11 8.32 10.05
CA VAL A 95 -5.80 8.42 8.60
C VAL A 95 -4.90 7.26 8.17
N ASP A 96 -3.91 6.89 8.96
CA ASP A 96 -3.02 5.78 8.68
C ASP A 96 -3.79 4.46 8.71
N ARG A 97 -4.65 4.23 9.71
CA ARG A 97 -5.50 3.03 9.76
C ARG A 97 -6.45 2.94 8.56
N MET A 98 -7.09 4.05 8.18
CA MET A 98 -7.99 4.10 7.01
C MET A 98 -7.25 3.96 5.68
N ALA A 99 -6.09 4.57 5.54
CA ALA A 99 -5.28 4.51 4.33
C ALA A 99 -4.69 3.11 4.14
N LEU A 100 -4.11 2.52 5.19
CA LEU A 100 -3.54 1.18 5.16
C LEU A 100 -4.59 0.10 4.94
N SER A 101 -5.78 0.24 5.54
CA SER A 101 -6.86 -0.75 5.35
C SER A 101 -7.41 -0.77 3.92
N ARG A 102 -7.29 0.34 3.19
CA ARG A 102 -7.82 0.45 1.81
C ARG A 102 -6.81 0.13 0.71
N SER A 103 -5.51 0.04 1.01
CA SER A 103 -4.50 0.11 -0.05
C SER A 103 -3.22 -0.66 0.22
N ARG A 104 -3.29 -1.85 0.83
CA ARG A 104 -2.19 -2.80 0.64
C ARG A 104 -2.30 -3.33 -0.79
N PRO A 105 -1.39 -2.99 -1.71
CA PRO A 105 -1.43 -3.52 -3.06
C PRO A 105 -1.31 -5.04 -2.99
N VAL A 106 -2.02 -5.73 -3.87
CA VAL A 106 -1.90 -7.18 -4.02
C VAL A 106 -0.44 -7.49 -4.34
N ASN A 107 0.17 -8.38 -3.56
CA ASN A 107 1.57 -8.71 -3.73
C ASN A 107 1.73 -9.57 -5.01
N PRO A 108 2.41 -9.06 -6.05
CA PRO A 108 2.43 -9.69 -7.36
C PRO A 108 3.27 -10.96 -7.40
N TYR A 109 4.00 -11.30 -6.34
CA TYR A 109 4.83 -12.51 -6.27
C TYR A 109 4.23 -13.60 -5.40
N ARG A 110 3.14 -13.31 -4.68
CA ARG A 110 2.59 -14.25 -3.70
C ARG A 110 1.86 -15.38 -4.44
N PRO A 111 2.29 -16.65 -4.28
CA PRO A 111 1.55 -17.77 -4.84
C PRO A 111 0.14 -17.81 -4.28
N ILE A 112 -0.84 -18.05 -5.14
CA ILE A 112 -2.23 -18.24 -4.75
C ILE A 112 -2.48 -19.74 -4.66
N ASP A 113 -3.02 -20.19 -3.54
CA ASP A 113 -3.45 -21.57 -3.35
C ASP A 113 -4.83 -21.76 -4.00
N LEU A 114 -4.88 -21.63 -5.33
CA LEU A 114 -6.03 -21.97 -6.17
C LEU A 114 -5.80 -23.33 -6.81
N THR A 115 -6.82 -24.17 -6.81
CA THR A 115 -6.75 -25.48 -7.48
C THR A 115 -6.80 -25.24 -9.00
N PRO A 116 -5.91 -25.85 -9.81
CA PRO A 116 -5.94 -25.71 -11.27
C PRO A 116 -7.31 -26.08 -11.86
N ALA A 117 -7.98 -27.09 -11.28
CA ALA A 117 -9.32 -27.52 -11.66
C ALA A 117 -10.37 -26.40 -11.57
N ASP A 118 -10.31 -25.56 -10.51
CA ASP A 118 -11.25 -24.45 -10.32
C ASP A 118 -11.06 -23.37 -11.39
N LEU A 119 -9.83 -23.18 -11.87
CA LEU A 119 -9.51 -22.24 -12.95
C LEU A 119 -9.88 -22.80 -14.32
N GLU A 120 -9.75 -24.10 -14.54
CA GLU A 120 -10.19 -24.75 -15.78
C GLU A 120 -11.71 -24.70 -15.95
N GLU A 121 -12.46 -24.92 -14.87
CA GLU A 121 -13.93 -24.80 -14.86
C GLU A 121 -14.39 -23.36 -15.18
N GLN A 122 -13.71 -22.34 -14.65
CA GLN A 122 -14.03 -20.95 -14.96
C GLN A 122 -13.62 -20.50 -16.38
N ASN A 123 -12.74 -21.25 -17.04
CA ASN A 123 -12.18 -20.90 -18.35
C ASN A 123 -12.57 -21.89 -19.46
N THR A 124 -13.57 -22.76 -19.22
CA THR A 124 -13.89 -23.86 -20.15
C THR A 124 -14.28 -23.37 -21.55
N ASP A 125 -14.90 -22.18 -21.63
CA ASP A 125 -15.31 -21.55 -22.89
C ASP A 125 -14.18 -20.79 -23.62
N PHE A 126 -12.99 -20.71 -23.03
CA PHE A 126 -11.87 -19.91 -23.53
C PHE A 126 -10.65 -20.79 -23.85
N PRO A 127 -10.52 -21.31 -25.09
CA PRO A 127 -9.46 -22.26 -25.44
C PRO A 127 -8.05 -21.67 -25.27
N GLY A 128 -7.87 -20.37 -25.47
CA GLY A 128 -6.59 -19.69 -25.22
C GLY A 128 -6.20 -19.64 -23.74
N ALA A 129 -7.18 -19.51 -22.84
CA ALA A 129 -6.95 -19.51 -21.40
C ALA A 129 -6.60 -20.92 -20.88
N LEU A 130 -7.25 -21.95 -21.42
CA LEU A 130 -6.93 -23.36 -21.12
C LEU A 130 -5.53 -23.75 -21.60
N ALA A 131 -5.12 -23.32 -22.80
CA ALA A 131 -3.77 -23.58 -23.30
C ALA A 131 -2.68 -22.94 -22.42
N TYR A 132 -2.96 -21.76 -21.87
CA TYR A 132 -2.07 -21.09 -20.93
C TYR A 132 -1.99 -21.83 -19.57
N LEU A 133 -3.13 -22.26 -19.03
CA LEU A 133 -3.16 -23.07 -17.79
C LEU A 133 -2.43 -24.41 -17.96
N ASP A 134 -2.60 -25.09 -19.10
CA ASP A 134 -1.89 -26.34 -19.40
C ASP A 134 -0.37 -26.10 -19.50
N ALA A 135 0.07 -24.98 -20.08
CA ALA A 135 1.49 -24.62 -20.11
C ALA A 135 2.07 -24.42 -18.69
N ILE A 136 1.36 -23.69 -17.83
CA ILE A 136 1.73 -23.51 -16.41
C ILE A 136 1.79 -24.85 -15.68
N HIS A 137 0.79 -25.71 -15.90
CA HIS A 137 0.70 -27.02 -15.28
C HIS A 137 1.88 -27.92 -15.67
N ARG A 138 2.20 -28.01 -16.97
CA ARG A 138 3.33 -28.78 -17.48
C ARG A 138 4.66 -28.30 -16.92
N GLN A 139 4.79 -26.99 -16.73
CA GLN A 139 6.01 -26.39 -16.18
C GLN A 139 6.06 -26.43 -14.65
N HIS A 140 5.01 -26.97 -13.98
CA HIS A 140 4.89 -27.06 -12.53
C HIS A 140 5.04 -25.70 -11.83
N TRP A 141 4.57 -24.63 -12.48
CA TRP A 141 4.67 -23.28 -11.95
C TRP A 141 3.51 -23.00 -10.99
N PRO A 142 3.79 -22.33 -9.86
CA PRO A 142 2.72 -21.85 -8.99
C PRO A 142 1.95 -20.71 -9.66
N ILE A 143 0.65 -20.65 -9.44
CA ILE A 143 -0.21 -19.58 -9.96
C ILE A 143 0.00 -18.32 -9.11
N VAL A 144 0.21 -17.19 -9.79
CA VAL A 144 0.52 -15.90 -9.19
C VAL A 144 -0.54 -14.87 -9.66
N PRO A 145 -0.80 -13.75 -8.94
CA PRO A 145 -1.81 -12.77 -9.35
C PRO A 145 -1.68 -12.28 -10.80
N HIS A 146 -0.45 -12.18 -11.31
CA HIS A 146 -0.20 -11.81 -12.70
C HIS A 146 -0.84 -12.77 -13.71
N ASP A 147 -0.87 -14.08 -13.42
CA ASP A 147 -1.46 -15.08 -14.29
C ASP A 147 -2.98 -14.91 -14.38
N LEU A 148 -3.62 -14.46 -13.29
CA LEU A 148 -5.04 -14.13 -13.28
C LEU A 148 -5.35 -12.92 -14.16
N ASP A 149 -4.48 -11.92 -14.19
CA ASP A 149 -4.60 -10.75 -15.07
C ASP A 149 -4.47 -11.17 -16.54
N VAL A 150 -3.53 -12.08 -16.86
CA VAL A 150 -3.37 -12.64 -18.21
C VAL A 150 -4.62 -13.42 -18.63
N LEU A 151 -5.15 -14.28 -17.74
CA LEU A 151 -6.39 -15.02 -18.01
C LEU A 151 -7.58 -14.08 -18.23
N ALA A 152 -7.71 -13.03 -17.42
CA ALA A 152 -8.75 -12.01 -17.58
C ALA A 152 -8.62 -11.26 -18.91
N MET A 153 -7.39 -10.90 -19.30
CA MET A 153 -7.11 -10.25 -20.59
C MET A 153 -7.50 -11.17 -21.76
N VAL A 154 -7.17 -12.46 -21.71
CA VAL A 154 -7.53 -13.43 -22.75
C VAL A 154 -9.06 -13.56 -22.87
N ARG A 155 -9.78 -13.61 -21.74
CA ARG A 155 -11.26 -13.60 -21.75
C ARG A 155 -11.81 -12.34 -22.42
N GLN A 156 -11.27 -11.17 -22.06
CA GLN A 156 -11.71 -9.89 -22.61
C GLN A 156 -11.46 -9.80 -24.12
N GLN A 157 -10.31 -10.28 -24.60
CA GLN A 157 -9.99 -10.35 -26.03
C GLN A 157 -10.98 -11.23 -26.79
N HIS A 158 -11.31 -12.41 -26.25
CA HIS A 158 -12.28 -13.31 -26.88
C HIS A 158 -13.70 -12.72 -26.93
N GLN A 159 -14.12 -12.02 -25.86
CA GLN A 159 -15.39 -11.30 -25.85
C GLN A 159 -15.42 -10.16 -26.88
N SER A 160 -14.30 -9.43 -27.04
CA SER A 160 -14.21 -8.35 -28.02
C SER A 160 -14.20 -8.84 -29.47
N SER A 161 -13.67 -10.05 -29.73
CA SER A 161 -13.60 -10.62 -31.09
C SER A 161 -14.90 -11.30 -31.53
N HIS A 162 -15.74 -11.75 -30.59
CA HIS A 162 -17.05 -12.36 -30.89
C HIS A 162 -18.22 -11.36 -30.84
N GLY A 163 -17.99 -10.12 -30.38
CA GLY A 163 -18.99 -9.05 -30.31
C GLY A 163 -19.01 -8.08 -31.49
N ALA A 164 -18.27 -8.37 -32.58
CA ALA A 164 -18.14 -7.55 -33.78
C ALA A 164 -18.69 -8.25 -35.03
#